data_AF-A0A524DT43-F1
#
_entry.id   AF-A0A524DT43-F1
#
_cell.length_a   1.000
_cell.length_b   1.000
_cell.length_c   1.000
_cell.angle_alpha   90.00
_cell.angle_beta   90.00
_cell.angle_gamma   90.00
#
_symmetry.space_group_name_H-M   'P 1'
#
loop_
_entity.id
_entity.type
_entity.pdbx_description
1 polymer ?
#
loop_
_entity_poly.entity_id
_entity_poly.type
_entity_poly.pdbx_seq_one_letter_code
_entity_poly.pdbx_strand_id
1 'polypeptide(L)' 'MILSLLYVIESADFKFVKGQTNLSWGNLSSHISKLEEAGYVEVEKKTKGKKPVTLFKLTPEGRKAFEKYREEMKQFLKE' A
#
# COMPACT_ATOMS: atom_id res chain seq x y z
N MET A 1 5.15 -6.14 -1.90
CA MET A 1 4.15 -6.05 -3.00
C MET A 1 3.12 -4.94 -2.81
N ILE A 2 2.44 -4.80 -1.65
CA ILE A 2 1.48 -3.70 -1.44
C ILE A 2 2.19 -2.32 -1.45
N LEU A 3 3.24 -2.14 -0.64
CA LEU A 3 3.99 -0.88 -0.60
C LEU A 3 4.64 -0.54 -1.95
N SER A 4 5.19 -1.54 -2.66
CA SER A 4 5.77 -1.34 -3.99
C SER A 4 4.73 -0.90 -5.02
N LEU A 5 3.50 -1.43 -4.95
CA LEU A 5 2.41 -1.00 -5.81
C LEU A 5 1.99 0.45 -5.50
N LEU A 6 1.76 0.76 -4.21
CA LEU A 6 1.34 2.10 -3.79
C LEU A 6 2.45 3.16 -3.92
N TYR A 7 3.71 2.75 -4.12
CA TYR A 7 4.82 3.66 -4.37
C TYR A 7 4.76 4.30 -5.76
N VAL A 8 4.34 3.53 -6.77
CA VAL A 8 4.31 3.98 -8.18
C VAL A 8 3.02 4.71 -8.58
N ILE A 9 2.01 4.70 -7.71
CA ILE A 9 0.74 5.41 -7.92
C ILE A 9 0.47 6.38 -6.76
N GLU A 10 -0.44 7.33 -6.96
CA GLU A 10 -0.84 8.27 -5.92
C GLU A 10 -1.75 7.63 -4.88
N SER A 11 -2.77 6.89 -5.33
CA SER A 11 -3.68 6.11 -4.48
C SER A 11 -4.33 4.99 -5.28
N ALA A 12 -4.84 3.97 -4.59
CA ALA A 12 -5.64 2.90 -5.19
C ALA A 12 -6.79 2.47 -4.28
N ASP A 13 -7.89 2.04 -4.89
CA ASP A 13 -8.98 1.41 -4.15
C ASP A 13 -8.69 -0.07 -3.83
N PHE A 14 -9.44 -0.60 -2.86
CA PHE A 14 -9.29 -1.98 -2.41
C PHE A 14 -9.40 -3.02 -3.54
N LYS A 15 -10.31 -2.84 -4.51
CA LYS A 15 -10.50 -3.80 -5.60
C LYS A 15 -9.28 -3.81 -6.51
N PHE A 16 -8.73 -2.64 -6.80
CA PHE A 16 -7.51 -2.52 -7.59
C PHE A 16 -6.33 -3.21 -6.89
N VAL A 17 -6.07 -2.89 -5.62
CA VAL A 17 -4.96 -3.52 -4.88
C VAL A 17 -5.13 -5.02 -4.80
N LYS A 18 -6.35 -5.51 -4.53
CA LYS A 18 -6.64 -6.96 -4.54
C LYS A 18 -6.33 -7.60 -5.89
N GLY A 19 -6.76 -6.98 -6.99
CA GLY A 19 -6.51 -7.49 -8.33
C GLY A 19 -5.03 -7.54 -8.71
N GLN A 20 -4.25 -6.53 -8.29
CA GLN A 20 -2.80 -6.48 -8.57
C GLN A 20 -1.98 -7.41 -7.68
N THR A 21 -2.43 -7.66 -6.45
CA THR A 21 -1.69 -8.47 -5.48
C THR A 21 -2.14 -9.93 -5.44
N ASN A 22 -3.28 -10.26 -6.06
CA ASN A 22 -3.94 -11.55 -5.98
C ASN A 22 -4.16 -12.07 -4.55
N LEU A 23 -4.20 -11.17 -3.56
CA LEU A 23 -4.42 -11.52 -2.17
C LEU A 23 -5.89 -11.86 -1.92
N SER A 24 -6.14 -12.74 -0.96
CA SER A 24 -7.48 -12.92 -0.41
C SER A 24 -7.95 -11.63 0.26
N TRP A 25 -9.27 -11.48 0.41
CA TRP A 25 -9.85 -10.30 1.06
C TRP A 25 -9.34 -10.13 2.50
N GLY A 26 -9.28 -11.23 3.26
CA GLY A 26 -8.78 -11.23 4.63
C GLY A 26 -7.29 -10.88 4.73
N ASN A 27 -6.45 -11.43 3.85
CA ASN A 27 -5.02 -11.11 3.86
C ASN A 27 -4.78 -9.65 3.51
N LEU A 28 -5.42 -9.14 2.45
CA LEU A 28 -5.28 -7.74 2.08
C LEU A 28 -5.73 -6.81 3.22
N SER A 29 -6.88 -7.10 3.83
CA SER A 29 -7.37 -6.33 4.98
C SER A 29 -6.36 -6.32 6.13
N SER A 30 -5.88 -7.49 6.55
CA SER A 30 -4.90 -7.61 7.65
C SER A 30 -3.58 -6.89 7.34
N HIS A 31 -3.08 -6.99 6.11
CA HIS A 31 -1.88 -6.28 5.71
C HIS A 31 -2.07 -4.77 5.70
N ILE A 32 -3.20 -4.27 5.16
CA ILE A 32 -3.48 -2.83 5.14
C ILE A 32 -3.60 -2.29 6.57
N SER A 33 -4.33 -2.97 7.46
CA SER A 33 -4.45 -2.54 8.86
C SER A 33 -3.10 -2.44 9.55
N LYS A 34 -2.23 -3.45 9.40
CA LYS A 34 -0.88 -3.39 9.98
C LYS A 34 -0.02 -2.26 9.41
N LEU A 35 -0.13 -2.00 8.11
CA LEU A 35 0.60 -0.92 7.46
C LEU A 35 0.06 0.46 7.84
N GLU A 36 -1.25 0.57 8.10
CA GLU A 36 -1.88 1.77 8.64
C GLU A 36 -1.47 2.02 10.10
N GLU A 37 -1.51 1.00 10.95
CA GLU A 37 -1.02 1.06 12.33
C GLU A 37 0.46 1.45 12.42
N ALA A 38 1.28 0.98 11.48
CA ALA A 38 2.69 1.36 11.36
C ALA A 38 2.89 2.77 10.77
N GLY A 39 1.83 3.45 10.34
CA GLY A 39 1.88 4.78 9.75
C GLY A 39 2.46 4.82 8.33
N TYR A 40 2.49 3.70 7.62
CA TYR A 40 3.04 3.60 6.25
C TYR A 40 1.99 3.79 5.16
N VAL A 41 0.74 3.47 5.45
CA VAL A 41 -0.39 3.61 4.54
C VAL A 41 -1.48 4.42 5.21
N GLU A 42 -2.02 5.41 4.51
CA GLU A 42 -3.22 6.13 4.93
C GLU A 42 -4.44 5.50 4.24
N VAL A 43 -5.50 5.25 5.02
CA VAL A 43 -6.77 4.73 4.54
C VAL A 43 -7.83 5.84 4.54
N GLU A 44 -8.27 6.23 3.36
CA GLU A 44 -9.24 7.31 3.19
C GLU A 44 -10.58 6.78 2.67
N LYS A 45 -11.67 7.01 3.41
CA LYS A 45 -13.03 6.67 2.97
C LYS A 45 -13.63 7.86 2.22
N LYS A 46 -13.80 7.72 0.91
CA LYS A 46 -14.47 8.72 0.06
C LYS A 46 -15.82 8.20 -0.44
N THR A 47 -16.65 9.12 -0.90
CA THR A 47 -17.86 8.80 -1.66
C THR A 47 -17.63 9.17 -3.12
N LYS A 48 -17.68 8.18 -4.01
CA LYS A 48 -17.65 8.42 -5.46
C LYS A 48 -19.07 8.30 -5.98
N GLY A 49 -19.75 9.44 -6.10
CA GLY A 49 -21.20 9.48 -6.32
C GLY A 49 -21.95 8.96 -5.09
N LYS A 50 -22.82 7.95 -5.27
CA LYS A 50 -23.60 7.33 -4.17
C LYS A 50 -22.92 6.12 -3.53
N LYS A 51 -21.66 5.78 -3.90
CA LYS A 51 -20.96 4.58 -3.43
C LYS A 51 -19.76 4.93 -2.54
N PRO A 52 -19.64 4.34 -1.35
CA PRO A 52 -18.43 4.47 -0.54
C PRO A 52 -17.27 3.72 -1.23
N VAL A 53 -16.11 4.36 -1.25
CA VAL A 53 -14.85 3.83 -1.80
C VAL A 53 -13.77 4.07 -0.75
N THR A 54 -13.02 3.02 -0.46
CA THR A 54 -11.83 3.11 0.40
C THR A 54 -10.61 3.21 -0.48
N LEU A 55 -9.83 4.28 -0.31
CA LEU A 55 -8.56 4.52 -1.00
C LEU A 55 -7.40 4.28 -0.04
N PHE A 56 -6.33 3.74 -0.60
CA PHE A 56 -5.06 3.49 0.06
C PHE A 56 -3.97 4.30 -0.62
N LYS A 57 -3.16 5.01 0.16
CA LYS A 57 -2.00 5.76 -0.33
C LYS A 57 -0.83 5.61 0.64
N LEU A 58 0.39 5.69 0.13
CA LEU A 58 1.55 5.77 1.01
C LEU A 58 1.59 7.12 1.71
N THR A 59 1.91 7.09 3.00
CA THR A 59 2.33 8.28 3.74
C THR A 59 3.76 8.70 3.33
N PRO A 60 4.19 9.93 3.65
CA PRO A 60 5.59 10.31 3.51
C PRO A 60 6.55 9.34 4.23
N GLU A 61 6.17 8.85 5.41
CA GLU A 61 6.92 7.90 6.23
C GLU A 61 7.00 6.54 5.52
N GLY A 62 5.87 6.05 5.00
CA GLY A 62 5.81 4.80 4.24
C GLY A 62 6.62 4.84 2.95
N ARG A 63 6.64 5.99 2.23
CA ARG A 63 7.51 6.19 1.07
C ARG A 63 8.99 6.10 1.45
N LYS A 64 9.40 6.78 2.52
CA LYS A 64 10.79 6.74 3.01
C LYS A 64 11.20 5.33 3.45
N ALA A 65 10.33 4.64 4.20
CA ALA A 65 10.59 3.28 4.65
C ALA A 65 10.75 2.30 3.48
N PHE A 66 9.88 2.41 2.47
CA PHE A 66 9.99 1.57 1.28
C PHE A 66 11.23 1.90 0.42
N GLU A 67 11.62 3.17 0.32
CA GLU A 67 12.85 3.57 -0.37
C GLU A 67 14.07 2.96 0.29
N LYS A 68 14.19 3.09 1.62
CA LYS A 68 15.28 2.48 2.39
C LYS A 68 15.34 0.96 2.19
N TYR A 69 14.20 0.28 2.28
CA TYR A 69 14.13 -1.16 2.00
C TYR A 69 14.60 -1.52 0.58
N ARG A 70 14.25 -0.70 -0.41
CA ARG A 70 14.66 -0.90 -1.81
C ARG A 70 16.17 -0.72 -1.98
N GLU A 71 16.77 0.24 -1.28
CA GLU A 71 18.22 0.46 -1.29
C GLU A 71 18.98 -0.71 -0.64
N GLU A 72 18.53 -1.16 0.53
CA GLU A 72 19.10 -2.32 1.23
C GLU A 72 19.01 -3.59 0.37
N MET A 73 17.86 -3.84 -0.25
CA MET A 73 17.67 -4.96 -1.18
C MET A 73 18.61 -4.88 -2.39
N LYS A 74 18.83 -3.68 -2.95
CA LYS A 74 19.76 -3.49 -4.08
C LYS A 74 21.21 -3.75 -3.67
N GLN A 75 21.59 -3.44 -2.44
CA GLN A 75 22.93 -3.72 -1.93
C GLN A 75 23.12 -5.23 -1.76
N PHE A 76 22.16 -5.90 -1.10
CA PHE A 76 22.20 -7.34 -0.89
C PHE A 76 22.30 -8.16 -2.19
N LEU A 77 21.63 -7.72 -3.27
CA LEU A 77 21.66 -8.42 -4.57
C LEU A 77 22.91 -8.13 -5.42
N LYS A 78 23.75 -7.18 -5.02
CA LYS A 78 25.00 -6.83 -5.73
C LYS A 78 26.23 -7.55 -5.17
N GLU A 79 26.07 -8.23 -4.03
CA GLU A 79 27.04 -9.16 -3.44
C GLU A 79 26.81 -10.59 -3.96
#